data_AF-A0A0D2FUF5-F1
#
_entry.id   AF-A0A0D2FUF5-F1
#
_cell.length_a   1.000
_cell.length_b   1.000
_cell.length_c   1.000
_cell.angle_alpha   90.00
_cell.angle_beta   90.00
_cell.angle_gamma   90.00
#
_symmetry.space_group_name_H-M   'P 1'
#
loop_
_entity.id
_entity.type
_entity.pdbx_description
1 polymer ?
#
loop_
_entity_poly.entity_id
_entity_poly.type
_entity_poly.pdbx_seq_one_letter_code
_entity_poly.pdbx_strand_id
1 'polypeptide(L)' 'MDNRKLERGTVNTEPPMWMFRAVAVYDFYQGRQRQRDGYATGEVFYVIAQDGECWLAINEGDPKMKTACIWGKHFTRLVQ' A
#
# COMPACT_ATOMS: atom_id res chain seq x y z
N MET A 1 5.65 19.02 -36.93
CA MET A 1 4.81 18.15 -36.08
C MET A 1 5.74 17.10 -35.50
N ASP A 2 6.39 17.40 -34.37
CA ASP A 2 7.40 16.50 -33.80
C ASP A 2 6.83 15.78 -32.59
N ASN A 3 6.22 14.62 -32.85
CA ASN A 3 5.78 13.70 -31.81
C ASN A 3 7.00 12.98 -31.23
N ARG A 4 7.75 13.68 -30.37
CA ARG A 4 8.76 13.04 -29.53
C ARG A 4 8.04 12.08 -28.60
N LYS A 5 8.19 10.80 -28.95
CA LYS A 5 7.92 9.59 -28.17
C LYS A 5 8.12 9.90 -26.69
N LEU A 6 7.02 10.07 -25.96
CA LEU A 6 7.03 10.20 -24.51
C LEU A 6 7.64 8.90 -24.00
N GLU A 7 8.90 8.94 -23.59
CA GLU A 7 9.54 7.82 -22.94
C GLU A 7 8.62 7.40 -21.81
N ARG A 8 8.27 6.11 -21.76
CA ARG A 8 7.60 5.51 -20.61
C ARG A 8 8.58 5.54 -19.46
N GLY A 9 8.85 6.73 -18.94
CA GLY A 9 9.42 6.91 -17.63
C GLY A 9 8.48 6.16 -16.72
N THR A 10 9.01 5.16 -16.02
CA THR A 10 8.37 4.58 -14.86
C THR A 10 7.93 5.77 -14.02
N VAL A 11 6.64 6.09 -14.05
CA VAL A 11 6.08 7.05 -13.10
C VAL A 11 6.53 6.47 -11.78
N ASN A 12 7.34 7.22 -11.04
CA ASN A 12 7.76 6.79 -9.73
C ASN A 12 6.47 6.81 -8.89
N THR A 13 5.78 5.66 -8.87
CA THR A 13 4.52 5.43 -8.19
C THR A 13 4.74 5.24 -6.69
N GLU A 14 5.98 5.34 -6.24
CA GLU A 14 6.28 5.49 -4.83
C GLU A 14 5.63 6.78 -4.33
N PRO A 15 4.72 6.70 -3.34
CA PRO A 15 4.11 7.89 -2.76
C PRO A 15 5.19 8.89 -2.36
N PRO A 16 5.07 10.19 -2.68
CA PRO A 16 6.16 11.15 -2.47
C PRO A 16 6.63 11.29 -1.00
N MET A 17 5.93 10.69 -0.02
CA MET A 17 6.35 10.57 1.38
C MET A 17 5.78 9.29 2.05
N TRP A 18 6.30 8.11 1.73
CA TRP A 18 6.07 6.92 2.56
C TRP A 18 7.22 6.74 3.57
N MET A 19 6.89 6.40 4.82
CA MET A 19 7.84 6.19 5.91
C MET A 19 8.57 4.86 5.78
N PHE A 20 7.83 3.78 5.48
CA PHE A 20 8.37 2.44 5.25
C PHE A 20 7.38 1.53 4.51
N ARG A 21 7.88 0.45 3.90
CA ARG A 21 7.05 -0.63 3.34
C ARG A 21 6.76 -1.66 4.42
N ALA A 22 5.56 -2.20 4.42
CA ALA A 22 5.14 -3.24 5.34
C ALA A 22 4.38 -4.32 4.57
N VAL A 23 4.64 -5.58 4.90
CA VAL A 23 3.95 -6.74 4.32
C VAL A 23 2.97 -7.33 5.32
N ALA A 24 1.75 -7.62 4.88
CA ALA A 24 0.76 -8.30 5.70
C ALA A 24 1.26 -9.72 6.01
N VAL A 25 1.24 -10.10 7.30
CA VAL A 25 1.56 -11.46 7.74
C VAL A 25 0.33 -12.25 8.19
N TYR A 26 -0.85 -11.63 8.12
CA TYR A 26 -2.16 -12.25 8.37
C TYR A 26 -3.18 -11.82 7.32
N ASP A 27 -4.18 -12.67 7.10
CA ASP A 27 -5.39 -12.32 6.37
C ASP A 27 -6.39 -11.61 7.28
N PHE A 28 -6.89 -10.46 6.86
CA PHE A 28 -7.93 -9.72 7.57
C PHE A 28 -8.96 -9.17 6.60
N TYR A 29 -10.24 -9.41 6.89
CA TYR A 29 -11.35 -8.91 6.10
C TYR A 29 -12.43 -8.36 7.02
N GLN A 30 -12.80 -7.10 6.86
CA GLN A 30 -13.92 -6.48 7.57
C GLN A 30 -15.20 -6.64 6.73
N GLY A 31 -16.10 -7.53 7.17
CA GLY A 31 -17.44 -7.69 6.59
C GLY A 31 -17.84 -9.15 6.34
N ARG A 32 -19.16 -9.42 6.33
CA ARG A 32 -19.71 -10.74 5.94
C ARG A 32 -19.59 -11.02 4.44
N GLN A 33 -19.30 -10.00 3.64
CA GLN A 33 -19.14 -10.08 2.21
C GLN A 33 -17.66 -9.81 1.89
N ARG A 34 -16.96 -10.80 1.32
CA ARG A 34 -15.54 -10.76 0.91
C ARG A 34 -15.28 -9.77 -0.25
N GLN A 35 -15.74 -8.53 -0.13
CA GLN A 35 -15.56 -7.51 -1.13
C GLN A 35 -15.21 -6.18 -0.45
N ARG A 36 -13.89 -5.95 -0.36
CA ARG A 36 -13.19 -4.67 -0.48
C ARG A 36 -12.54 -4.02 0.73
N ASP A 37 -12.82 -4.43 1.96
CA ASP A 37 -12.14 -3.84 3.12
C ASP A 37 -11.31 -4.92 3.84
N GLY A 38 -10.02 -5.00 3.50
CA GLY A 38 -9.12 -6.01 4.05
C GLY A 38 -7.76 -6.09 3.37
N TYR A 39 -6.93 -7.00 3.86
CA TYR A 39 -5.62 -7.35 3.30
C TYR A 39 -5.40 -8.86 3.43
N ALA A 40 -4.76 -9.43 2.42
CA ALA A 40 -4.28 -10.79 2.40
C ALA A 40 -2.81 -10.86 2.80
N THR A 41 -2.42 -11.97 3.38
CA THR A 41 -1.02 -12.30 3.69
C THR A 41 -0.16 -12.16 2.44
N GLY A 42 0.97 -11.46 2.57
CA GLY A 42 1.88 -11.17 1.47
C GLY A 42 1.59 -9.88 0.69
N GLU A 43 0.45 -9.23 0.92
CA GLU A 43 0.21 -7.91 0.32
C GLU A 43 1.12 -6.85 0.96
N VAL A 44 1.69 -6.00 0.10
CA VAL A 44 2.63 -4.95 0.50
C VAL A 44 1.93 -3.60 0.50
N PHE A 45 2.19 -2.84 1.55
CA PHE A 45 1.63 -1.52 1.76
C PHE A 45 2.75 -0.51 2.01
N TYR A 46 2.61 0.67 1.40
CA TYR A 46 3.42 1.84 1.69
C TYR A 46 2.81 2.59 2.86
N VAL A 47 3.43 2.52 4.04
CA VAL A 47 2.98 3.25 5.23
C VAL A 47 3.37 4.71 5.08
N ILE A 48 2.39 5.60 5.09
CA ILE A 48 2.57 7.05 4.94
C ILE A 48 2.38 7.83 6.25
N ALA A 49 1.67 7.26 7.22
CA ALA A 49 1.58 7.80 8.57
C ALA A 49 1.31 6.67 9.59
N GLN A 50 1.74 6.89 10.83
CA GLN A 50 1.50 5.98 11.95
C GLN A 50 0.91 6.77 13.12
N ASP A 51 -0.23 6.30 13.64
CA ASP A 51 -0.81 6.76 14.90
C ASP A 51 -1.13 5.55 15.79
N GLY A 52 -0.27 5.31 16.78
CA GLY A 52 -0.37 4.12 17.65
C GLY A 52 -0.31 2.81 16.86
N GLU A 53 -1.35 1.98 17.01
CA GLU A 53 -1.50 0.67 16.36
C GLU A 53 -2.08 0.75 14.93
N CYS A 54 -2.64 1.89 14.54
CA CYS A 54 -3.28 2.11 13.25
C CYS A 54 -2.36 2.90 12.33
N TRP A 55 -2.04 2.34 11.17
CA TRP A 55 -1.18 2.97 10.17
C TRP A 55 -1.99 3.35 8.95
N LEU A 56 -1.79 4.57 8.46
CA LEU A 56 -2.31 4.98 7.17
C LEU A 56 -1.34 4.48 6.10
N ALA A 57 -1.82 3.64 5.20
CA ALA A 57 -0.98 3.01 4.20
C ALA A 57 -1.69 2.93 2.85
N ILE A 58 -0.92 2.80 1.77
CA ILE A 58 -1.41 2.62 0.40
C ILE A 58 -1.02 1.22 -0.06
N ASN A 59 -1.97 0.45 -0.58
CA ASN A 59 -1.66 -0.88 -1.14
C ASN A 59 -0.83 -0.71 -2.41
N GLU A 60 0.37 -1.31 -2.45
CA GLU A 60 1.26 -1.30 -3.62
C GLU A 60 0.59 -1.92 -4.86
N GLY A 61 -0.27 -2.92 -4.65
CA GLY A 61 -1.01 -3.60 -5.70
C GLY A 61 -2.27 -2.87 -6.17
N ASP A 62 -2.71 -1.80 -5.51
CA ASP A 62 -3.90 -1.04 -5.91
C ASP A 62 -3.51 0.12 -6.86
N PRO A 63 -3.87 0.04 -8.16
CA PRO A 63 -3.50 1.06 -9.14
C PRO A 63 -4.21 2.41 -8.90
N LYS A 64 -5.20 2.46 -8.00
CA LYS A 64 -5.89 3.69 -7.61
C LYS A 64 -5.23 4.37 -6.41
N MET A 65 -4.15 3.80 -5.86
CA MET A 65 -3.43 4.30 -4.70
C MET A 65 -4.38 4.59 -3.52
N LYS A 66 -5.36 3.72 -3.30
CA LYS A 66 -6.29 3.90 -2.19
C LYS A 66 -5.56 3.82 -0.86
N THR A 67 -5.84 4.79 0.00
CA THR A 67 -5.40 4.77 1.40
C THR A 67 -6.30 3.83 2.21
N ALA A 68 -5.66 3.02 3.05
CA ALA A 68 -6.27 2.10 3.98
C ALA A 68 -5.69 2.32 5.37
N CYS A 69 -6.52 2.15 6.39
CA CYS A 69 -6.06 2.05 7.76
C CYS A 69 -5.74 0.58 8.06
N ILE A 70 -4.47 0.27 8.26
CA ILE A 70 -3.99 -1.09 8.57
C ILE A 70 -3.53 -1.17 10.02
N TRP A 71 -3.64 -2.35 10.63
CA TRP A 71 -3.21 -2.56 12.02
C TRP A 71 -1.77 -3.05 12.04
N GLY A 72 -0.83 -2.24 12.55
CA GLY A 72 0.62 -2.50 12.46
C GLY A 72 1.05 -3.86 12.99
N LYS A 73 0.35 -4.40 14.00
CA LYS A 73 0.62 -5.75 14.55
C LYS A 73 0.40 -6.89 13.56
N HIS A 74 -0.35 -6.68 12.48
CA HIS A 74 -0.57 -7.67 11.42
C HIS A 74 0.46 -7.57 10.29
N PHE A 75 1.44 -6.67 10.41
CA PHE A 75 2.39 -6.38 9.36
C PHE A 75 3.83 -6.50 9.86
N THR A 76 4.71 -6.89 8.95
CA THR A 76 6.15 -6.85 9.16
C THR A 76 6.73 -5.73 8.30
N ARG A 77 7.51 -4.84 8.92
CA ARG A 77 8.25 -3.80 8.21
C ARG A 77 9.32 -4.45 7.33
N LEU A 78 9.34 -4.11 6.06
CA LEU A 78 10.40 -4.51 5.14
C LEU A 78 11.59 -3.56 5.35
N VAL A 79 12.74 -4.13 5.71
CA VAL A 79 14.01 -3.41 5.79
C VAL A 79 14.66 -3.50 4.40
N GLN A 80 14.97 -2.36 3.80
CA GLN A 80 15.83 -2.29 2.61
C GLN A 80 17.30 -2.21 3.03
#